data_AF-A0A838NK75-F1
#
_entry.id   AF-A0A838NK75-F1
#
_cell.length_a   1.000
_cell.length_b   1.000
_cell.length_c   1.000
_cell.angle_alpha   90.00
_cell.angle_beta   90.00
_cell.angle_gamma   90.00
#
_symmetry.space_group_name_H-M   'P 1'
#
loop_
_entity.id
_entity.type
_entity.pdbx_description
1 polymer ?
#
loop_
_entity_poly.entity_id
_entity_poly.type
_entity_poly.pdbx_seq_one_letter_code
_entity_poly.pdbx_strand_id
1 'polypeptide(L)'
;MMPLLRNLLKTLDGLRSHHRRRLSFLNPPIERRRPRIMMEDYAARHSIEHTLDRKAELRRLAPLRPEAAVRYHQLLTYELEGLREVMTTLQTTTAGRDLYECLAENKVEIERLEIEVAWCATLLPSGPSLRNEA
;
A
#
# COMPACT_ATOMS: atom_id res chain seq x y z
N MET A 1 0.83 -39.05 -42.92
CA MET A 1 1.84 -38.63 -41.92
C MET A 1 1.24 -37.93 -40.68
N MET A 2 -0.01 -38.22 -40.28
CA MET A 2 -0.72 -37.57 -39.16
C MET A 2 -1.05 -38.42 -37.91
N PRO A 3 -0.92 -39.77 -37.87
CA PRO A 3 -1.29 -40.52 -36.66
C PRO A 3 -0.21 -40.52 -35.57
N LEU A 4 1.07 -40.37 -35.93
CA LEU A 4 2.20 -40.38 -34.99
C LEU A 4 2.22 -39.12 -34.10
N LEU A 5 1.93 -37.95 -34.67
CA LEU A 5 1.84 -36.68 -33.94
C LEU A 5 0.69 -36.66 -32.93
N ARG A 6 -0.46 -37.25 -33.26
CA ARG A 6 -1.60 -37.36 -32.32
C ARG A 6 -1.29 -38.26 -31.13
N ASN A 7 -0.55 -39.35 -31.35
CA ASN A 7 -0.16 -40.24 -30.26
C ASN A 7 0.91 -39.60 -29.36
N LEU A 8 1.83 -38.81 -29.94
CA LEU A 8 2.83 -38.05 -29.18
C LEU A 8 2.18 -36.95 -28.32
N LEU A 9 1.17 -36.24 -28.85
CA LEU A 9 0.44 -35.24 -28.07
C LEU A 9 -0.36 -35.89 -26.92
N LYS A 10 -0.97 -37.05 -27.15
CA LYS A 10 -1.68 -37.79 -26.10
C LYS A 10 -0.74 -38.30 -25.01
N THR A 11 0.47 -38.76 -25.34
CA THR A 11 1.46 -39.14 -24.32
C THR A 11 2.00 -37.94 -23.55
N LEU A 12 2.19 -36.79 -24.20
CA LEU A 12 2.58 -35.54 -23.54
C LEU A 12 1.49 -35.01 -22.60
N ASP A 13 0.22 -35.07 -22.99
CA ASP A 13 -0.91 -34.71 -22.11
C ASP A 13 -1.05 -35.67 -20.93
N GLY A 14 -0.80 -36.97 -21.14
CA GLY A 14 -0.73 -37.97 -20.08
C GLY A 14 0.40 -37.69 -19.08
N LEU A 15 1.58 -37.32 -19.56
CA LEU A 15 2.72 -36.91 -18.73
C LEU A 15 2.47 -35.59 -17.99
N ARG A 16 1.86 -34.60 -18.65
CA ARG A 16 1.51 -33.30 -18.06
C ARG A 16 0.48 -33.44 -16.95
N SER A 17 -0.54 -34.28 -17.16
CA SER A 17 -1.58 -34.55 -16.15
C SER A 17 -1.06 -35.42 -15.00
N HIS A 18 -0.17 -36.39 -15.28
CA HIS A 18 0.53 -37.15 -14.24
C HIS A 18 1.49 -36.28 -13.41
N HIS A 19 2.21 -35.35 -14.05
CA HIS A 19 3.08 -34.39 -13.37
C HIS A 19 2.27 -33.40 -12.53
N ARG A 20 1.14 -32.87 -13.04
CA ARG A 20 0.25 -31.97 -12.30
C ARG A 20 -0.40 -32.63 -11.07
N ARG A 21 -0.75 -33.93 -11.13
CA ARG A 21 -1.24 -34.68 -9.97
C ARG A 21 -0.14 -35.03 -8.96
N ARG A 22 1.11 -35.16 -9.42
CA ARG A 22 2.31 -35.25 -8.58
C ARG A 22 2.88 -33.88 -8.16
N LEU A 23 2.12 -32.80 -8.31
CA LEU A 23 2.50 -31.47 -7.79
C LEU A 23 1.43 -30.89 -6.86
N SER A 24 0.42 -31.68 -6.48
CA SER A 24 -0.52 -31.30 -5.41
C SER A 24 0.15 -31.25 -4.03
N PHE A 25 1.33 -31.86 -3.88
CA PHE A 25 2.19 -31.75 -2.70
C PHE A 25 3.24 -30.64 -2.77
N LEU A 26 3.33 -29.91 -3.90
CA LEU A 26 4.17 -28.70 -4.00
C LEU A 26 3.39 -27.39 -3.92
N ASN A 27 2.06 -27.44 -3.78
CA ASN A 27 1.20 -26.26 -3.60
C ASN A 27 0.39 -26.25 -2.28
N PRO A 28 0.85 -26.95 -1.22
CA PRO A 28 0.91 -26.25 0.06
C PRO A 28 2.14 -26.65 0.91
N PRO A 29 3.34 -26.10 0.63
CA PRO A 29 4.33 -26.00 1.71
C PRO A 29 5.21 -24.74 1.67
N ILE A 30 4.86 -23.69 0.92
CA ILE A 30 5.65 -22.44 0.91
C ILE A 30 5.39 -21.64 2.20
N GLU A 31 4.14 -21.55 2.65
CA GLU A 31 3.77 -20.81 3.87
C GLU A 31 4.33 -21.44 5.17
N ARG A 32 4.49 -22.77 5.21
CA ARG A 32 5.03 -23.47 6.39
C ARG A 32 6.56 -23.44 6.51
N ARG A 33 7.29 -23.10 5.44
CA ARG A 33 8.77 -23.17 5.41
C ARG A 33 9.46 -21.85 5.73
N ARG A 34 8.71 -20.77 5.94
CA ARG A 34 9.29 -19.46 6.28
C ARG A 34 8.52 -18.82 7.43
N PRO A 35 8.64 -19.38 8.66
CA PRO A 35 8.08 -18.76 9.85
C PRO A 35 8.55 -17.31 10.02
N ARG A 36 9.76 -16.99 9.54
CA ARG A 36 10.30 -15.64 9.51
C ARG A 36 9.52 -14.69 8.58
N ILE A 37 9.09 -15.15 7.40
CA ILE A 37 8.27 -14.32 6.49
C ILE A 37 6.86 -14.13 7.05
N MET A 38 6.24 -15.16 7.63
CA MET A 38 4.95 -14.99 8.32
C MET A 38 5.06 -14.04 9.51
N MET A 39 6.16 -14.08 10.28
CA MET A 39 6.41 -13.17 11.39
C MET A 39 6.73 -11.75 10.90
N GLU A 40 7.45 -11.59 9.80
CA GLU A 40 7.74 -10.31 9.15
C GLU A 40 6.47 -9.70 8.56
N ASP A 41 5.63 -10.49 7.88
CA ASP A 41 4.32 -10.06 7.37
C ASP A 41 3.35 -9.70 8.50
N TYR A 42 3.37 -10.45 9.61
CA TYR A 42 2.59 -10.14 10.79
C TYR A 42 3.08 -8.88 11.50
N ALA A 43 4.40 -8.72 11.66
CA ALA A 43 5.00 -7.52 12.23
C ALA A 43 4.78 -6.30 11.33
N ALA A 44 4.80 -6.46 10.01
CA ALA A 44 4.48 -5.42 9.05
C ALA A 44 3.01 -5.03 9.11
N ARG A 45 2.08 -6.00 9.22
CA ARG A 45 0.65 -5.70 9.41
C ARG A 45 0.41 -4.96 10.72
N HIS A 46 0.99 -5.42 11.82
CA HIS A 46 0.84 -4.73 13.11
C HIS A 46 1.56 -3.38 13.17
N SER A 47 2.67 -3.19 12.47
CA SER A 47 3.31 -1.87 12.37
C SER A 47 2.47 -0.90 11.53
N ILE A 48 1.82 -1.38 10.47
CA ILE A 48 0.86 -0.61 9.67
C ILE A 48 -0.38 -0.26 10.51
N GLU A 49 -0.99 -1.23 11.21
CA GLU A 49 -2.13 -0.99 12.11
C GLU A 49 -1.79 0.05 13.18
N HIS A 50 -0.64 -0.10 13.84
CA HIS A 50 -0.18 0.86 14.84
C HIS A 50 0.09 2.26 14.24
N THR A 51 0.52 2.33 12.98
CA THR A 51 0.73 3.61 12.28
C THR A 51 -0.59 4.26 11.90
N LEU A 52 -1.58 3.49 11.46
CA LEU A 52 -2.94 3.98 11.15
C LEU A 52 -3.68 4.44 12.42
N ASP A 53 -3.58 3.66 13.50
CA ASP A 53 -4.16 4.03 14.81
C ASP A 53 -3.53 5.32 15.33
N ARG A 54 -2.20 5.46 15.20
CA ARG A 54 -1.48 6.68 15.58
C ARG A 54 -1.88 7.88 14.72
N LYS A 55 -2.10 7.70 13.43
CA LYS A 55 -2.61 8.76 12.54
C LYS A 55 -4.02 9.21 12.93
N ALA A 56 -4.91 8.25 13.21
CA ALA A 56 -6.27 8.53 13.66
C ALA A 56 -6.28 9.25 15.03
N GLU A 57 -5.40 8.84 15.94
CA GLU A 57 -5.19 9.51 17.23
C GLU A 57 -4.68 10.94 17.04
N LEU A 58 -3.68 11.15 16.18
CA LEU A 58 -3.18 12.48 15.84
C LEU A 58 -4.28 13.38 15.27
N ARG A 59 -5.13 12.86 14.37
CA ARG A 59 -6.30 13.60 13.86
C ARG A 59 -7.25 14.01 14.98
N ARG A 60 -7.57 13.09 15.91
CA ARG A 60 -8.47 13.36 17.05
C ARG A 60 -7.90 14.42 17.99
N LEU A 61 -6.58 14.39 18.21
CA LEU A 61 -5.89 15.31 19.12
C LEU A 61 -5.55 16.67 18.48
N ALA A 62 -5.46 16.76 17.15
CA ALA A 62 -5.04 17.97 16.45
C ALA A 62 -5.84 19.24 16.86
N PRO A 63 -7.17 19.21 17.01
CA PRO A 63 -7.94 20.40 17.44
C PRO A 63 -7.68 20.80 18.91
N LEU A 64 -7.20 19.87 19.73
CA LEU A 64 -7.04 20.06 21.18
C LEU A 64 -5.60 20.38 21.58
N ARG A 65 -4.62 19.98 20.75
CA ARG A 65 -3.19 20.11 21.06
C ARG A 65 -2.42 20.59 19.83
N PRO A 66 -1.74 21.76 19.91
CA PRO A 66 -1.01 22.31 18.77
C PRO A 66 0.15 21.41 18.33
N GLU A 67 0.82 20.74 19.27
CA GLU A 67 1.89 19.77 18.95
C GLU A 67 1.36 18.57 18.13
N ALA A 68 0.14 18.11 18.42
CA ALA A 68 -0.50 17.04 17.66
C ALA A 68 -0.88 17.53 16.26
N ALA A 69 -1.39 18.76 16.12
CA ALA A 69 -1.66 19.37 14.82
C ALA A 69 -0.39 19.51 13.97
N VAL A 70 0.73 19.96 14.55
CA VAL A 70 2.02 20.05 13.84
C VAL A 70 2.47 18.68 13.33
N ARG A 71 2.46 17.65 14.19
CA ARG A 71 2.86 16.28 13.81
C ARG A 71 1.90 15.66 12.79
N TYR A 72 0.60 15.90 12.93
CA TYR A 72 -0.41 15.42 12.00
C TYR A 72 -0.25 16.07 10.63
N HIS A 73 -0.07 17.39 10.59
CA HIS A 73 0.20 18.14 9.37
C HIS A 73 1.46 17.61 8.66
N GLN A 74 2.57 17.44 9.39
CA GLN A 74 3.80 16.87 8.83
C GLN A 74 3.56 15.49 8.20
N LEU A 75 2.88 14.59 8.92
CA LEU A 75 2.55 13.27 8.41
C LEU A 75 1.71 13.34 7.11
N LEU A 76 0.67 14.18 7.09
CA LEU A 76 -0.17 14.35 5.90
C LEU A 76 0.60 14.92 4.72
N THR A 77 1.51 15.88 4.95
CA THR A 77 2.38 16.43 3.92
C THR A 77 3.26 15.34 3.32
N TYR A 78 3.91 14.52 4.15
CA TYR A 78 4.75 13.41 3.66
C TYR A 78 3.95 12.40 2.82
N GLU A 79 2.74 12.04 3.27
CA GLU A 79 1.88 11.13 2.51
C GLU A 79 1.45 11.72 1.17
N LEU A 80 1.06 13.00 1.16
CA LEU A 80 0.65 13.70 -0.06
C LEU A 80 1.80 13.80 -1.06
N GLU A 81 3.01 14.14 -0.60
CA GLU A 81 4.21 14.17 -1.43
C GLU A 81 4.53 12.80 -2.01
N GLY A 82 4.59 11.76 -1.17
CA GLY A 82 4.85 10.40 -1.62
C GLY A 82 3.81 9.89 -2.62
N LEU A 83 2.53 10.20 -2.41
CA LEU A 83 1.45 9.81 -3.32
C LEU A 83 1.55 10.51 -4.68
N ARG A 84 1.95 11.80 -4.69
CA ARG A 84 2.21 12.56 -5.93
C ARG A 84 3.40 12.00 -6.69
N GLU A 85 4.47 11.58 -6.00
CA GLU A 85 5.63 10.93 -6.63
C GLU A 85 5.26 9.59 -7.27
N VAL A 86 4.49 8.76 -6.55
CA VAL A 86 3.97 7.48 -7.07
C VAL A 86 3.09 7.73 -8.29
N MET A 87 2.17 8.70 -8.23
CA MET A 87 1.32 9.09 -9.36
C MET A 87 2.13 9.50 -10.58
N THR A 88 3.17 10.32 -10.40
CA THR A 88 4.05 10.75 -11.50
C THR A 88 4.76 9.57 -12.15
N THR A 89 5.19 8.60 -11.33
CA THR A 89 5.83 7.37 -11.82
C THR A 89 4.84 6.48 -12.58
N LEU A 90 3.62 6.30 -12.04
CA LEU A 90 2.58 5.50 -12.66
C LEU A 90 2.11 6.09 -14.00
N GLN A 91 2.06 7.42 -14.13
CA GLN A 91 1.67 8.10 -15.37
C GLN A 91 2.66 7.91 -16.53
N THR A 92 3.93 7.67 -16.24
CA THR A 92 4.96 7.40 -17.26
C THR A 92 5.06 5.92 -17.61
N THR A 93 4.34 5.05 -16.89
CA THR A 93 4.33 3.60 -17.12
C THR A 93 3.29 3.23 -18.17
N THR A 94 3.71 2.51 -19.21
CA THR A 94 2.78 1.97 -20.22
C THR A 94 2.02 0.77 -19.65
N ALA A 95 0.71 0.88 -19.42
CA ALA A 95 -0.08 -0.27 -18.95
C ALA A 95 -1.56 -0.25 -19.39
N GLY A 96 -2.26 -1.34 -19.03
CA GLY A 96 -3.65 -1.60 -19.36
C GLY A 96 -4.67 -1.00 -18.38
N ARG A 97 -5.93 -1.45 -18.47
CA ARG A 97 -7.08 -0.93 -17.71
C ARG A 97 -6.84 -0.76 -16.21
N ASP A 98 -6.18 -1.72 -15.56
CA ASP A 98 -5.93 -1.70 -14.11
C ASP A 98 -5.08 -0.50 -13.67
N LEU A 99 -4.19 0.00 -14.53
CA LEU A 99 -3.43 1.22 -14.24
C LEU A 99 -4.31 2.47 -14.27
N TYR A 100 -5.29 2.53 -15.18
CA TYR A 100 -6.22 3.66 -15.24
C TYR A 100 -7.11 3.73 -14.01
N GLU A 101 -7.60 2.58 -13.53
CA GLU A 101 -8.39 2.49 -12.30
C GLU A 101 -7.52 2.90 -11.08
N CYS A 102 -6.29 2.38 -10.99
CA CYS A 102 -5.34 2.78 -9.95
C CYS A 102 -5.03 4.29 -9.97
N LEU A 103 -4.78 4.88 -11.15
CA LEU A 103 -4.54 6.32 -11.29
C LEU A 103 -5.76 7.15 -10.88
N ALA A 104 -6.98 6.67 -11.16
CA ALA A 104 -8.20 7.35 -10.73
C ALA A 104 -8.38 7.31 -9.21
N GLU A 105 -8.14 6.17 -8.57
CA GLU A 105 -8.18 6.02 -7.11
C GLU A 105 -7.16 6.92 -6.42
N ASN A 106 -5.91 6.94 -6.92
CA ASN A 106 -4.86 7.78 -6.35
C ASN A 106 -5.16 9.29 -6.50
N LYS A 107 -5.83 9.72 -7.57
CA LYS A 107 -6.29 11.12 -7.72
C LYS A 107 -7.29 11.51 -6.64
N VAL A 108 -8.28 10.66 -6.40
CA VAL A 108 -9.30 10.91 -5.36
C VAL A 108 -8.65 10.96 -3.97
N GLU A 109 -7.69 10.08 -3.70
CA GLU A 109 -6.98 10.08 -2.41
C GLU A 109 -6.07 11.31 -2.26
N ILE A 110 -5.44 11.79 -3.33
CA ILE A 110 -4.70 13.08 -3.32
C ILE A 110 -5.64 14.24 -2.97
N GLU A 111 -6.79 14.35 -3.63
CA GLU A 111 -7.78 15.42 -3.35
C GLU A 111 -8.23 15.38 -1.88
N ARG A 112 -8.48 14.17 -1.36
CA ARG A 112 -8.85 13.97 0.05
C ARG A 112 -7.74 14.42 1.00
N LEU A 113 -6.49 14.07 0.71
CA LEU A 113 -5.33 14.47 1.52
C LEU A 113 -5.11 15.99 1.46
N GLU A 114 -5.32 16.63 0.31
CA GLU A 114 -5.21 18.08 0.16
C GLU A 114 -6.23 18.84 1.03
N ILE A 115 -7.49 18.38 1.03
CA ILE A 115 -8.53 18.92 1.92
C ILE A 115 -8.13 18.76 3.39
N GLU A 116 -7.60 17.59 3.75
CA GLU A 116 -7.20 17.30 5.12
C GLU A 116 -5.99 18.14 5.57
N VAL A 117 -4.99 18.31 4.71
CA VAL A 117 -3.84 19.19 4.95
C VAL A 117 -4.31 20.63 5.13
N ALA A 118 -5.20 21.12 4.27
CA ALA A 118 -5.75 22.46 4.37
C ALA A 118 -6.51 22.67 5.69
N TRP A 119 -7.33 21.70 6.10
CA TRP A 119 -7.98 21.71 7.41
C TRP A 119 -6.95 21.77 8.55
N CYS A 120 -5.95 20.89 8.54
CA CYS A 120 -4.96 20.83 9.61
C CYS A 120 -4.11 22.12 9.66
N ALA A 121 -3.85 22.75 8.51
CA ALA A 121 -3.13 24.02 8.43
C ALA A 121 -3.86 25.16 9.17
N THR A 122 -5.19 25.13 9.22
CA THR A 122 -5.98 26.12 10.00
C THR A 122 -5.80 25.97 11.52
N LEU A 123 -5.35 24.80 11.97
CA LEU A 123 -5.12 24.50 13.40
C LEU A 123 -3.68 24.78 13.83
N LEU A 124 -2.78 25.05 12.88
CA LEU A 124 -1.38 25.29 13.20
C LEU A 124 -1.21 26.64 13.92
N PRO A 125 -0.31 26.71 14.91
CA PRO A 125 0.00 27.97 15.56
C PRO A 125 0.58 28.96 14.54
N SER A 126 -0.03 30.13 14.42
CA SER A 126 0.39 31.21 13.53
C SER A 126 1.70 31.86 14.04
N GLY A 127 2.85 31.23 13.82
CA GLY A 127 4.17 31.79 14.15
C GLY A 127 4.38 32.10 15.64
N PRO A 128 5.57 32.57 16.04
CA PRO A 128 5.93 32.65 17.44
C PRO A 128 5.08 33.71 18.13
N SER A 129 4.21 33.27 19.03
CA SER A 129 3.71 34.09 20.13
C SER A 129 4.92 34.53 20.96
N LEU A 130 5.53 35.65 20.60
CA LEU A 130 6.31 36.50 21.50
C LEU A 130 5.36 36.99 22.60
N ARG A 131 5.01 36.10 23.53
CA ARG A 131 4.32 36.46 24.76
C ARG A 131 5.38 36.58 25.85
N ASN A 132 5.88 37.82 25.97
CA ASN A 132 6.18 38.50 27.22
C ASN A 132 6.37 37.59 28.44
N GLU A 133 7.62 37.24 28.73
CA GLU A 133 8.06 37.16 30.13
C GLU A 133 8.75 38.49 30.43
N ALA A 134 8.05 39.29 31.25
CA ALA A 134 8.56 40.49 31.90
C ALA A 134 9.20 40.09 33.24
#